data_AF-A0A3L6QFJ5-F1
#
_entry.id   AF-A0A3L6QFJ5-F1
#
_cell.length_a   1.000
_cell.length_b   1.000
_cell.length_c   1.000
_cell.angle_alpha   90.00
_cell.angle_beta   90.00
_cell.angle_gamma   90.00
#
_symmetry.space_group_name_H-M   'P 1'
#
loop_
_entity.id
_entity.type
_entity.pdbx_description
1 polymer ?
#
loop_
_entity_poly.entity_id
_entity_poly.type
_entity_poly.pdbx_seq_one_letter_code
_entity_poly.pdbx_strand_id
1 'polypeptide(L)'
;MSRRRVVLASVEAGALLVVVAFLLCLCVPPVRATPAGAGVTEFPGFHGELPSKHYAGYITVGHEQQNRHLYYYLATSERNPTLDPVVIWINGGPACSGFSAFHHSIGAGYSYAENEDDYITNDTNRVVDLYDFLSKWFAEYTEFQSNPFYVAGCSYSGVLVPVLAQEILQRNEESYGMKINFKGYSLCNPAVDVDIENNAHVPYAFRMGLISDELFQSLVTTCNGKYWNSSSPSCQGNMEQFYMDQEQALQKLFDPKLGREKLHAKQV
;
A
#
# COMPACT_ATOMS: atom_id res chain seq x y z
N MET A 1 -37.70 53.09 50.51
CA MET A 1 -37.12 51.77 50.85
C MET A 1 -37.98 50.70 50.19
N SER A 2 -37.54 49.67 49.49
CA SER A 2 -36.22 49.14 49.12
C SER A 2 -36.46 48.20 47.93
N ARG A 3 -35.70 48.34 46.83
CA ARG A 3 -35.64 47.35 45.74
C ARG A 3 -34.81 46.15 46.20
N ARG A 4 -35.28 44.91 45.96
CA ARG A 4 -34.46 43.71 45.63
C ARG A 4 -35.34 42.45 45.63
N ARG A 5 -35.36 41.73 44.50
CA ARG A 5 -35.38 40.25 44.38
C ARG A 5 -35.57 39.83 42.92
N VAL A 6 -34.51 39.89 42.12
CA VAL A 6 -34.37 39.11 40.87
C VAL A 6 -32.87 38.84 40.69
N VAL A 7 -32.31 37.81 41.33
CA VAL A 7 -30.93 37.33 41.02
C VAL A 7 -30.75 35.81 41.19
N LEU A 8 -31.66 35.05 41.80
CA LEU A 8 -31.36 33.64 42.11
C LEU A 8 -31.44 32.66 40.91
N ALA A 9 -32.26 32.90 39.89
CA ALA A 9 -32.45 31.92 38.80
C ALA A 9 -31.31 31.90 37.76
N SER A 10 -30.53 32.97 37.64
CA SER A 10 -29.48 33.11 36.62
C SER A 10 -28.17 32.44 36.99
N VAL A 11 -27.92 32.17 38.28
CA VAL A 11 -26.66 31.59 38.76
C VAL A 11 -26.65 30.07 38.60
N GLU A 12 -27.77 29.40 38.85
CA GLU A 12 -27.88 27.94 38.73
C GLU A 12 -27.84 27.46 37.28
N ALA A 13 -28.50 28.18 36.36
CA ALA A 13 -28.43 27.88 34.93
C ALA A 13 -27.01 28.08 34.35
N GLY A 14 -26.28 29.10 34.83
CA GLY A 14 -24.89 29.35 34.47
C GLY A 14 -23.95 28.25 34.99
N ALA A 15 -24.16 27.78 36.21
CA ALA A 15 -23.39 26.67 36.79
C ALA A 15 -23.61 25.35 36.04
N LEU A 16 -24.85 25.06 35.62
CA LEU A 16 -25.18 23.86 34.86
C LEU A 16 -24.52 23.87 33.47
N LEU A 17 -24.55 25.02 32.77
CA LEU A 17 -23.88 25.21 31.48
C LEU A 17 -22.36 25.04 31.57
N VAL A 18 -21.75 25.55 32.65
CA VAL A 18 -20.31 25.38 32.89
C VAL A 18 -19.96 23.92 33.15
N VAL A 19 -20.76 23.20 33.94
CA VAL A 19 -20.54 21.76 34.21
C VAL A 19 -20.73 20.92 32.95
N VAL A 20 -21.75 21.20 32.13
CA VAL A 20 -21.96 20.52 30.85
C VAL A 20 -20.81 20.80 29.87
N ALA A 21 -20.33 22.05 29.79
CA ALA A 21 -19.17 22.39 28.97
C ALA A 21 -17.88 21.71 29.48
N PHE A 22 -17.70 21.61 30.80
CA PHE A 22 -16.55 20.93 31.41
C PHE A 22 -16.58 19.40 31.18
N LEU A 23 -17.76 18.79 31.29
CA LEU A 23 -17.97 17.38 30.98
C LEU A 23 -17.79 17.09 29.48
N LEU A 24 -18.25 17.98 28.59
CA LEU A 24 -17.99 17.90 27.15
C LEU A 24 -16.50 18.04 26.82
N CYS A 25 -15.75 18.89 27.52
CA CYS A 25 -14.29 18.98 27.40
C CYS A 25 -13.56 17.72 27.89
N LEU A 26 -14.07 17.03 28.91
CA LEU A 26 -13.51 15.76 29.40
C LEU A 26 -13.82 14.56 28.48
N CYS A 27 -14.81 14.69 27.59
CA CYS A 27 -15.16 13.68 26.58
C CYS A 27 -14.39 13.83 25.26
N VAL A 28 -13.56 14.86 25.11
CA VAL A 28 -12.62 14.95 24.00
C VAL A 28 -11.41 14.08 24.38
N PRO A 29 -11.15 12.95 23.70
CA PRO A 29 -9.92 12.21 23.95
C PRO A 29 -8.74 13.17 23.77
N PRO A 30 -7.69 13.08 24.60
CA PRO A 30 -6.51 13.91 24.42
C PRO A 30 -6.02 13.68 22.99
N VAL A 31 -6.05 14.73 22.16
CA VAL A 31 -5.37 14.74 20.88
C VAL A 31 -3.90 14.52 21.22
N ARG A 32 -3.44 13.28 21.08
CA ARG A 32 -2.00 13.01 21.13
C ARG A 32 -1.43 13.75 19.94
N ALA A 33 -0.59 14.75 20.21
CA ALA A 33 0.25 15.31 19.17
C ALA A 33 1.05 14.16 18.55
N THR A 34 1.18 14.21 17.22
CA THR A 34 2.04 13.36 16.38
C THR A 34 3.29 12.88 17.14
N PRO A 35 3.70 11.61 17.04
CA PRO A 35 4.87 11.08 17.74
C PRO A 35 6.06 12.05 17.74
N ALA A 36 6.54 12.39 18.93
CA ALA A 36 7.66 13.32 19.10
C ALA A 36 8.89 12.80 18.35
N GLY A 37 9.42 13.59 17.41
CA GLY A 37 10.59 13.23 16.61
C GLY A 37 10.29 12.60 15.24
N ALA A 38 9.02 12.34 14.89
CA ALA A 38 8.67 11.81 13.57
C ALA A 38 8.67 12.87 12.45
N GLY A 39 8.60 14.16 12.79
CA GLY A 39 8.49 15.24 11.81
C GLY A 39 9.73 15.37 10.92
N VAL A 40 9.53 15.31 9.60
CA VAL A 40 10.58 15.55 8.60
C VAL A 40 10.46 17.00 8.16
N THR A 41 11.48 17.81 8.46
CA THR A 41 11.48 19.25 8.17
C THR A 41 12.26 19.63 6.91
N GLU A 42 13.19 18.79 6.46
CA GLU A 42 14.05 19.06 5.31
C GLU A 42 14.48 17.77 4.61
N PHE A 43 14.81 17.88 3.31
CA PHE A 43 15.38 16.80 2.51
C PHE A 43 16.74 17.22 1.93
N PRO A 44 17.78 16.38 2.02
CA PRO A 44 19.02 16.62 1.31
C PRO A 44 18.78 16.81 -0.19
N GLY A 45 19.22 17.95 -0.74
CA GLY A 45 19.03 18.29 -2.16
C GLY A 45 17.69 18.95 -2.50
N PHE A 46 16.78 19.10 -1.53
CA PHE A 46 15.58 19.93 -1.69
C PHE A 46 15.83 21.31 -1.07
N HIS A 47 15.61 22.36 -1.84
CA HIS A 47 15.79 23.73 -1.38
C HIS A 47 14.44 24.42 -1.24
N GLY A 48 14.08 24.84 -0.02
CA GLY A 48 12.83 25.52 0.28
C GLY A 48 12.04 24.83 1.39
N GLU A 49 10.89 25.42 1.74
CA GLU A 49 9.95 24.80 2.67
C GLU A 49 9.21 23.65 1.97
N LEU A 50 8.96 22.56 2.70
CA LEU A 50 8.17 21.45 2.20
C LEU A 50 6.73 21.91 1.96
N PRO A 51 6.07 21.47 0.87
CA PRO A 51 4.73 21.94 0.51
C PRO A 51 3.63 21.42 1.47
N SER A 52 3.95 20.41 2.28
CA SER A 52 3.04 19.83 3.28
C SER A 52 3.81 19.44 4.55
N LYS A 53 3.10 18.87 5.55
CA LYS A 53 3.78 18.21 6.68
C LYS A 53 4.19 16.80 6.28
N HIS A 54 5.39 16.41 6.66
CA HIS A 54 5.93 15.09 6.40
C HIS A 54 6.37 14.42 7.69
N TYR A 55 6.24 13.10 7.75
CA TYR A 55 6.60 12.29 8.90
C TYR A 55 7.32 11.03 8.47
N ALA A 56 8.23 10.54 9.29
CA ALA A 56 8.92 9.28 9.10
C ALA A 56 9.12 8.59 10.44
N GLY A 57 9.05 7.27 10.46
CA GLY A 57 9.23 6.53 11.69
C GLY A 57 9.06 5.04 11.51
N TYR A 58 8.92 4.35 12.64
CA TYR A 58 8.75 2.91 12.70
C TYR A 58 7.49 2.58 13.49
N ILE A 59 6.78 1.55 13.05
CA ILE A 59 5.77 0.87 13.85
C ILE A 59 6.25 -0.55 14.08
N THR A 60 6.35 -0.96 15.34
CA THR A 60 6.68 -2.33 15.71
C THR A 60 5.45 -3.22 15.57
N VAL A 61 5.56 -4.31 14.82
CA VAL A 61 4.49 -5.26 14.50
C VAL A 61 4.84 -6.68 14.91
N GLY A 62 3.82 -7.52 15.03
CA GLY A 62 3.95 -8.92 15.45
C GLY A 62 3.49 -9.15 16.89
N HIS A 63 3.14 -10.40 17.20
CA HIS A 63 2.74 -10.81 18.54
C HIS A 63 3.95 -10.90 19.48
N GLU A 64 3.70 -10.65 20.77
CA GLU A 64 4.70 -10.58 21.86
C GLU A 64 5.85 -11.59 21.65
N GLN A 65 7.05 -11.04 21.39
CA GLN A 65 8.36 -11.66 21.08
C GLN A 65 8.88 -11.48 19.64
N GLN A 66 8.04 -11.15 18.66
CA GLN A 66 8.50 -10.81 17.31
C GLN A 66 8.70 -9.30 17.18
N ASN A 67 9.93 -8.82 17.36
CA ASN A 67 10.25 -7.40 17.26
C ASN A 67 10.58 -7.02 15.81
N ARG A 68 9.53 -6.97 14.99
CA ARG A 68 9.57 -6.56 13.58
C ARG A 68 9.22 -5.08 13.49
N HIS A 69 10.09 -4.26 12.88
CA HIS A 69 9.94 -2.81 12.81
C HIS A 69 9.70 -2.38 11.37
N LEU A 70 8.46 -2.00 11.06
CA LEU A 70 8.09 -1.51 9.73
C LEU A 70 8.30 -0.01 9.65
N TYR A 71 9.18 0.41 8.75
CA TYR A 71 9.42 1.81 8.46
C TYR A 71 8.28 2.41 7.63
N TYR A 72 7.84 3.59 7.98
CA TYR A 72 6.92 4.39 7.17
C TYR A 72 7.47 5.78 6.91
N TYR A 73 6.99 6.33 5.81
CA TYR A 73 7.05 7.73 5.49
C TYR A 73 5.60 8.19 5.30
N LEU A 74 5.29 9.45 5.59
CA LEU A 74 3.97 10.05 5.38
C LEU A 74 4.19 11.44 4.80
N ALA A 75 3.59 11.70 3.64
CA ALA A 75 3.37 13.05 3.14
C ALA A 75 1.89 13.38 3.31
N THR A 76 1.59 14.45 4.04
CA THR A 76 0.19 14.85 4.25
C THR A 76 -0.37 15.57 3.03
N SER A 77 -1.71 15.58 2.90
CA SER A 77 -2.35 16.35 1.82
C SER A 77 -2.00 17.85 1.93
N GLU A 78 -1.65 18.47 0.81
CA GLU A 78 -1.43 19.92 0.69
C GLU A 78 -2.72 20.74 0.83
N ARG A 79 -3.90 20.09 0.78
CA ARG A 79 -5.21 20.74 0.96
C ARG A 79 -5.65 20.71 2.42
N ASN A 80 -6.33 19.65 2.85
CA ASN A 80 -6.80 19.52 4.22
C ASN A 80 -6.59 18.09 4.72
N PRO A 81 -5.44 17.80 5.34
CA PRO A 81 -5.09 16.44 5.73
C PRO A 81 -6.02 15.85 6.79
N THR A 82 -6.80 16.65 7.52
CA THR A 82 -7.78 16.17 8.50
C THR A 82 -9.12 15.72 7.88
N LEU A 83 -9.36 16.04 6.60
CA LEU A 83 -10.57 15.64 5.88
C LEU A 83 -10.27 14.77 4.66
N ASP A 84 -9.09 14.93 4.10
CA ASP A 84 -8.69 14.27 2.87
C ASP A 84 -8.39 12.78 3.12
N PRO A 85 -8.61 11.89 2.14
CA PRO A 85 -8.38 10.47 2.34
C PRO A 85 -6.95 10.14 2.75
N VAL A 86 -6.81 9.13 3.61
CA VAL A 86 -5.52 8.47 3.83
C VAL A 86 -5.39 7.32 2.85
N VAL A 87 -4.26 7.27 2.15
CA VAL A 87 -3.93 6.18 1.23
C VAL A 87 -2.62 5.56 1.68
N ILE A 88 -2.64 4.28 2.05
CA ILE A 88 -1.41 3.50 2.15
C ILE A 88 -1.08 2.95 0.76
N TRP A 89 0.17 3.09 0.34
CA TRP A 89 0.67 2.47 -0.87
C TRP A 89 1.59 1.30 -0.51
N ILE A 90 1.40 0.18 -1.18
CA ILE A 90 2.13 -1.06 -0.97
C ILE A 90 2.77 -1.43 -2.31
N ASN A 91 4.11 -1.40 -2.39
CA ASN A 91 4.81 -1.87 -3.58
C ASN A 91 4.78 -3.40 -3.70
N GLY A 92 5.24 -3.95 -4.83
CA GLY A 92 5.31 -5.39 -5.08
C GLY A 92 6.72 -5.96 -4.97
N GLY A 93 7.03 -6.94 -5.83
CA GLY A 93 8.17 -7.86 -5.69
C GLY A 93 7.82 -9.07 -4.81
N PRO A 94 8.77 -9.93 -4.47
CA PRO A 94 9.04 -10.01 -3.04
C PRO A 94 10.29 -9.18 -2.75
N ALA A 95 10.16 -8.21 -1.83
CA ALA A 95 11.26 -7.40 -1.30
C ALA A 95 11.95 -6.38 -2.25
N CYS A 96 11.24 -5.84 -3.25
CA CYS A 96 11.77 -4.65 -3.96
C CYS A 96 11.90 -3.45 -3.00
N SER A 97 13.05 -2.77 -2.99
CA SER A 97 13.29 -1.63 -2.09
C SER A 97 12.49 -0.40 -2.53
N GLY A 98 11.69 0.11 -1.60
CA GLY A 98 10.70 1.16 -1.82
C GLY A 98 11.25 2.58 -1.78
N PHE A 99 12.27 2.93 -2.58
CA PHE A 99 12.44 4.34 -2.94
C PHE A 99 11.45 4.79 -4.04
N SER A 100 10.65 3.84 -4.56
CA SER A 100 9.60 4.04 -5.56
C SER A 100 8.18 3.99 -4.96
N ALA A 101 7.98 4.48 -3.72
CA ALA A 101 6.73 4.57 -2.94
C ALA A 101 6.47 3.43 -1.92
N PHE A 102 6.83 3.66 -0.67
CA PHE A 102 6.35 2.96 0.55
C PHE A 102 6.67 1.46 0.76
N HIS A 103 7.08 1.15 2.00
CA HIS A 103 7.74 -0.07 2.45
C HIS A 103 6.75 -1.00 3.15
N HIS A 104 6.72 -2.29 2.82
CA HIS A 104 5.72 -3.21 3.39
C HIS A 104 6.26 -4.58 3.83
N SER A 105 7.56 -4.85 3.65
CA SER A 105 8.16 -6.14 4.00
C SER A 105 9.31 -5.92 4.98
N ILE A 106 9.44 -6.81 5.97
CA ILE A 106 10.61 -6.87 6.84
C ILE A 106 11.85 -7.20 5.99
N GLY A 107 12.94 -6.44 6.21
CA GLY A 107 14.16 -6.50 5.41
C GLY A 107 14.12 -5.72 4.10
N ALA A 108 12.99 -5.10 3.72
CA ALA A 108 12.93 -4.21 2.57
C ALA A 108 13.17 -2.76 2.98
N GLY A 109 14.18 -2.13 2.37
CA GLY A 109 14.55 -0.74 2.62
C GLY A 109 15.01 -0.53 4.07
N TYR A 110 14.30 0.32 4.82
CA TYR A 110 14.65 0.64 6.22
C TYR A 110 13.94 -0.24 7.26
N SER A 111 13.01 -1.11 6.86
CA SER A 111 12.30 -2.02 7.78
C SER A 111 13.20 -3.18 8.17
N TYR A 112 13.23 -3.54 9.46
CA TYR A 112 14.13 -4.56 9.98
C TYR A 112 13.47 -5.40 11.07
N ALA A 113 14.02 -6.58 11.35
CA ALA A 113 13.71 -7.35 12.55
C ALA A 113 14.97 -7.51 13.41
N GLU A 114 14.76 -7.68 14.71
CA GLU A 114 15.84 -7.88 15.68
C GLU A 114 16.46 -9.28 15.58
N ASN A 115 15.66 -10.30 15.20
CA ASN A 115 16.13 -11.67 15.01
C ASN A 115 16.14 -12.05 13.52
N GLU A 116 17.10 -12.88 13.11
CA GLU A 116 17.19 -13.36 11.72
C GLU A 116 15.99 -14.22 11.29
N ASP A 117 15.44 -15.01 12.21
CA ASP A 117 14.28 -15.88 11.94
C ASP A 117 13.01 -15.08 11.60
N ASP A 118 12.90 -13.85 12.10
CA ASP A 118 11.76 -12.96 11.86
C ASP A 118 11.72 -12.38 10.44
N TYR A 119 12.77 -12.57 9.64
CA TYR A 119 12.78 -12.25 8.20
C TYR A 119 12.10 -13.34 7.36
N ILE A 120 11.93 -14.55 7.90
CA ILE A 120 11.25 -15.65 7.23
C ILE A 120 9.74 -15.44 7.36
N THR A 121 9.07 -15.13 6.26
CA THR A 121 7.64 -14.78 6.26
C THR A 121 6.91 -15.30 5.03
N ASN A 122 5.57 -15.26 5.09
CA ASN A 122 4.65 -15.64 4.00
C ASN A 122 3.55 -14.58 3.87
N ASP A 123 2.67 -14.73 2.89
CA ASP A 123 1.67 -13.70 2.58
C ASP A 123 0.66 -13.50 3.72
N THR A 124 0.26 -14.58 4.41
CA THR A 124 -0.61 -14.51 5.58
C THR A 124 0.04 -13.69 6.69
N ASN A 125 1.28 -13.99 7.05
CA ASN A 125 2.00 -13.27 8.11
C ASN A 125 2.27 -11.81 7.72
N ARG A 126 2.52 -11.53 6.44
CA ARG A 126 2.65 -10.15 5.92
C ARG A 126 1.34 -9.37 6.08
N VAL A 127 0.19 -9.98 5.80
CA VAL A 127 -1.11 -9.31 5.98
C VAL A 127 -1.39 -9.06 7.46
N VAL A 128 -1.06 -10.00 8.35
CA VAL A 128 -1.18 -9.82 9.81
C VAL A 128 -0.33 -8.62 10.27
N ASP A 129 0.93 -8.56 9.83
CA ASP A 129 1.83 -7.43 10.14
C ASP A 129 1.31 -6.10 9.59
N LEU A 130 0.80 -6.09 8.37
CA LEU A 130 0.23 -4.90 7.74
C LEU A 130 -1.02 -4.41 8.47
N TYR A 131 -1.88 -5.32 8.92
CA TYR A 131 -3.06 -4.95 9.72
C TYR A 131 -2.65 -4.40 11.09
N ASP A 132 -1.70 -5.05 11.77
CA ASP A 132 -1.16 -4.60 13.05
C ASP A 132 -0.49 -3.22 12.91
N PHE A 133 0.28 -3.01 11.83
CA PHE A 133 0.82 -1.71 11.45
C PHE A 133 -0.28 -0.65 11.37
N LEU A 134 -1.34 -0.91 10.59
CA LEU A 134 -2.42 0.06 10.38
C LEU A 134 -3.14 0.38 11.69
N SER A 135 -3.46 -0.63 12.49
CA SER A 135 -4.12 -0.47 13.79
C SER A 135 -3.31 0.43 14.73
N LYS A 136 -2.00 0.16 14.86
CA LYS A 136 -1.08 0.94 15.68
C LYS A 136 -0.86 2.34 15.12
N TRP A 137 -0.68 2.47 13.80
CA TRP A 137 -0.48 3.75 13.14
C TRP A 137 -1.70 4.68 13.31
N PHE A 138 -2.92 4.19 13.13
CA PHE A 138 -4.12 4.99 13.39
C PHE A 138 -4.31 5.31 14.88
N ALA A 139 -3.81 4.47 15.79
CA ALA A 139 -3.79 4.78 17.23
C ALA A 139 -2.77 5.88 17.59
N GLU A 140 -1.67 6.00 16.84
CA GLU A 140 -0.70 7.09 16.97
C GLU A 140 -1.18 8.39 16.32
N TYR A 141 -1.76 8.30 15.11
CA TYR A 141 -2.23 9.43 14.33
C TYR A 141 -3.76 9.57 14.41
N THR A 142 -4.23 9.90 15.61
CA THR A 142 -5.67 9.97 15.92
C THR A 142 -6.45 10.95 15.03
N GLU A 143 -5.79 11.98 14.52
CA GLU A 143 -6.35 12.99 13.61
C GLU A 143 -6.81 12.41 12.26
N PHE A 144 -6.33 11.22 11.89
CA PHE A 144 -6.67 10.56 10.62
C PHE A 144 -7.69 9.42 10.76
N GLN A 145 -8.08 9.03 11.98
CA GLN A 145 -8.95 7.87 12.21
C GLN A 145 -10.32 8.00 11.50
N SER A 146 -10.84 9.23 11.41
CA SER A 146 -12.13 9.50 10.77
C SER A 146 -12.03 9.63 9.25
N ASN A 147 -10.82 9.77 8.69
CA ASN A 147 -10.63 10.03 7.27
C ASN A 147 -11.01 8.79 6.45
N PRO A 148 -11.56 8.96 5.23
CA PRO A 148 -11.71 7.86 4.29
C PRO A 148 -10.36 7.16 4.06
N PHE A 149 -10.29 5.85 4.28
CA PHE A 149 -9.06 5.09 4.12
C PHE A 149 -9.10 4.19 2.87
N TYR A 150 -8.03 4.23 2.09
CA TYR A 150 -7.84 3.37 0.91
C TYR A 150 -6.49 2.67 0.96
N VAL A 151 -6.44 1.47 0.39
CA VAL A 151 -5.19 0.72 0.18
C VAL A 151 -4.88 0.74 -1.31
N ALA A 152 -3.68 1.12 -1.70
CA ALA A 152 -3.23 1.06 -3.09
C ALA A 152 -1.97 0.20 -3.20
N GLY A 153 -1.74 -0.42 -4.35
CA GLY A 153 -0.48 -1.12 -4.58
C GLY A 153 -0.22 -1.54 -6.01
N CYS A 154 0.99 -2.04 -6.27
CA CYS A 154 1.47 -2.40 -7.60
C CYS A 154 2.17 -3.78 -7.62
N SER A 155 2.15 -4.49 -8.75
CA SER A 155 2.84 -5.77 -8.93
C SER A 155 2.34 -6.83 -7.93
N TYR A 156 3.22 -7.48 -7.15
CA TYR A 156 2.85 -8.54 -6.20
C TYR A 156 1.88 -8.08 -5.10
N SER A 157 1.71 -6.77 -4.90
CA SER A 157 0.64 -6.26 -4.05
C SER A 157 -0.77 -6.66 -4.50
N GLY A 158 -0.94 -7.14 -5.74
CA GLY A 158 -2.16 -7.80 -6.16
C GLY A 158 -2.55 -9.02 -5.32
N VAL A 159 -1.58 -9.67 -4.65
CA VAL A 159 -1.82 -10.74 -3.67
C VAL A 159 -2.16 -10.15 -2.30
N LEU A 160 -1.33 -9.22 -1.79
CA LEU A 160 -1.44 -8.73 -0.41
C LEU A 160 -2.62 -7.78 -0.18
N VAL A 161 -2.87 -6.84 -1.09
CA VAL A 161 -3.86 -5.77 -0.92
C VAL A 161 -5.29 -6.30 -0.80
N PRO A 162 -5.76 -7.23 -1.66
CA PRO A 162 -7.11 -7.79 -1.51
C PRO A 162 -7.28 -8.58 -0.20
N VAL A 163 -6.27 -9.33 0.23
CA VAL A 163 -6.30 -10.09 1.48
C VAL A 163 -6.28 -9.14 2.69
N LEU A 164 -5.48 -8.07 2.65
CA LEU A 164 -5.51 -7.02 3.67
C LEU A 164 -6.85 -6.29 3.72
N ALA A 165 -7.45 -5.98 2.57
CA ALA A 165 -8.78 -5.38 2.50
C ALA A 165 -9.84 -6.29 3.16
N GLN A 166 -9.75 -7.60 2.91
CA GLN A 166 -10.61 -8.59 3.56
C GLN A 166 -10.39 -8.62 5.09
N GLU A 167 -9.14 -8.65 5.56
CA GLU A 167 -8.80 -8.61 6.99
C GLU A 167 -9.39 -7.35 7.64
N ILE A 168 -9.23 -6.17 7.04
CA ILE A 168 -9.79 -4.91 7.56
C ILE A 168 -11.32 -4.99 7.69
N LEU A 169 -12.00 -5.51 6.66
CA LEU A 169 -13.46 -5.65 6.67
C LEU A 169 -13.91 -6.59 7.78
N GLN A 170 -13.27 -7.76 7.93
CA GLN A 170 -13.59 -8.73 8.98
C GLN A 170 -13.37 -8.14 10.37
N ARG A 171 -12.25 -7.46 10.60
CA ARG A 171 -11.95 -6.83 11.89
C ARG A 171 -12.90 -5.69 12.24
N ASN A 172 -13.38 -4.96 11.24
CA ASN A 172 -14.38 -3.90 11.44
C ASN A 172 -15.76 -4.42 11.88
N GLU A 173 -16.06 -5.71 11.60
CA GLU A 173 -17.28 -6.39 12.05
C GLU A 173 -17.19 -6.83 13.52
N GLU A 174 -15.98 -6.94 14.08
CA GLU A 174 -15.79 -7.26 15.49
C GLU A 174 -16.39 -6.17 16.39
N SER A 175 -16.88 -6.57 17.57
CA SER A 175 -17.49 -5.64 18.55
C SER A 175 -16.46 -4.84 19.35
N TYR A 176 -15.19 -5.20 19.23
CA TYR A 176 -14.05 -4.60 19.92
C TYR A 176 -12.99 -4.19 18.89
N GLY A 177 -12.01 -3.40 19.33
CA GLY A 177 -10.96 -2.88 18.45
C GLY A 177 -11.36 -1.58 17.74
N MET A 178 -10.36 -0.94 17.14
CA MET A 178 -10.56 0.27 16.34
C MET A 178 -11.19 -0.09 15.00
N LYS A 179 -12.18 0.69 14.58
CA LYS A 179 -12.76 0.57 13.23
C LYS A 179 -12.04 1.49 12.27
N ILE A 180 -11.47 0.94 11.21
CA ILE A 180 -10.83 1.69 10.15
C ILE A 180 -11.91 2.11 9.15
N ASN A 181 -11.99 3.40 8.80
CA ASN A 181 -12.98 3.95 7.85
C ASN A 181 -12.64 3.58 6.38
N PHE A 182 -12.51 2.28 6.11
CA PHE A 182 -12.09 1.72 4.84
C PHE A 182 -13.15 1.91 3.74
N LYS A 183 -12.70 2.33 2.56
CA LYS A 183 -13.57 2.64 1.41
C LYS A 183 -13.28 1.82 0.16
N GLY A 184 -12.09 1.23 0.07
CA GLY A 184 -11.73 0.37 -1.05
C GLY A 184 -10.24 0.33 -1.30
N TYR A 185 -9.87 -0.34 -2.39
CA TYR A 185 -8.48 -0.46 -2.80
C TYR A 185 -8.29 -0.28 -4.31
N SER A 186 -7.06 0.02 -4.71
CA SER A 186 -6.66 0.18 -6.13
C SER A 186 -5.38 -0.59 -6.42
N LEU A 187 -5.31 -1.20 -7.61
CA LEU A 187 -4.19 -2.03 -8.02
C LEU A 187 -3.61 -1.56 -9.36
N CYS A 188 -2.29 -1.49 -9.46
CA CYS A 188 -1.55 -1.16 -10.68
C CYS A 188 -0.75 -2.39 -11.14
N ASN A 189 -0.99 -2.87 -12.37
CA ASN A 189 -0.36 -4.09 -12.91
C ASN A 189 -0.23 -5.24 -11.88
N PRO A 190 -1.33 -5.65 -11.22
CA PRO A 190 -1.27 -6.60 -10.11
C PRO A 190 -1.00 -8.02 -10.57
N ALA A 191 -0.23 -8.77 -9.77
CA ALA A 191 -0.26 -10.23 -9.78
C ALA A 191 -1.61 -10.70 -9.22
N VAL A 192 -2.37 -11.49 -9.98
CA VAL A 192 -3.74 -11.90 -9.63
C VAL A 192 -3.96 -13.40 -9.77
N ASP A 193 -3.41 -14.00 -10.82
CA ASP A 193 -3.59 -15.41 -11.11
C ASP A 193 -2.45 -15.90 -11.99
N VAL A 194 -1.65 -16.80 -11.42
CA VAL A 194 -0.41 -17.30 -12.02
C VAL A 194 -0.69 -17.99 -13.36
N ASP A 195 -1.80 -18.70 -13.50
CA ASP A 195 -2.10 -19.41 -14.73
C ASP A 195 -2.58 -18.45 -15.83
N ILE A 196 -3.48 -17.53 -15.51
CA ILE A 196 -3.98 -16.54 -16.48
C ILE A 196 -2.85 -15.64 -16.97
N GLU A 197 -2.05 -15.10 -16.05
CA GLU A 197 -1.00 -14.13 -16.39
C GLU A 197 0.09 -14.77 -17.24
N ASN A 198 0.62 -15.92 -16.84
CA ASN A 198 1.69 -16.58 -17.58
C ASN A 198 1.22 -17.10 -18.95
N ASN A 199 -0.05 -17.52 -19.08
CA ASN A 199 -0.59 -17.87 -20.39
C ASN A 199 -0.88 -16.64 -21.28
N ALA A 200 -1.03 -15.46 -20.71
CA ALA A 200 -1.23 -14.22 -21.46
C ALA A 200 0.06 -13.64 -22.05
N HIS A 201 1.24 -14.05 -21.56
CA HIS A 201 2.53 -13.51 -22.00
C HIS A 201 2.78 -13.72 -23.50
N VAL A 202 2.57 -14.93 -24.01
CA VAL A 202 2.78 -15.27 -25.43
C VAL A 202 1.89 -14.43 -26.36
N PRO A 203 0.55 -14.40 -26.20
CA PRO A 203 -0.30 -13.58 -27.05
C PRO A 203 -0.06 -12.07 -26.88
N TYR A 204 0.29 -11.61 -25.67
CA TYR A 204 0.68 -10.21 -25.45
C TYR A 204 1.94 -9.85 -26.24
N ALA A 205 3.00 -10.62 -26.10
CA ALA A 205 4.27 -10.39 -26.79
C ALA A 205 4.11 -10.41 -28.31
N PHE A 206 3.32 -11.33 -28.84
CA PHE A 206 2.99 -11.37 -30.26
C PHE A 206 2.29 -10.08 -30.72
N ARG A 207 1.23 -9.66 -30.02
CA ARG A 207 0.49 -8.43 -30.33
C ARG A 207 1.35 -7.17 -30.23
N MET A 208 2.33 -7.16 -29.33
CA MET A 208 3.28 -6.07 -29.17
C MET A 208 4.45 -6.13 -30.16
N GLY A 209 4.48 -7.12 -31.05
CA GLY A 209 5.54 -7.29 -32.03
C GLY A 209 6.88 -7.75 -31.46
N LEU A 210 6.88 -8.29 -30.23
CA LEU A 210 8.10 -8.73 -29.53
C LEU A 210 8.61 -10.09 -30.03
N ILE A 211 7.76 -10.87 -30.69
CA ILE A 211 8.12 -12.19 -31.26
C ILE A 211 7.66 -12.31 -32.72
N SER A 212 8.31 -13.21 -33.45
CA SER A 212 8.00 -13.48 -34.86
C SER A 212 6.66 -14.22 -35.05
N ASP A 213 6.08 -14.12 -36.25
CA ASP A 213 4.85 -14.84 -36.58
C ASP A 213 5.07 -16.36 -36.59
N GLU A 214 6.25 -16.80 -37.04
CA GLU A 214 6.67 -18.20 -37.05
C GLU A 214 6.75 -18.77 -35.64
N LEU A 215 7.40 -18.05 -34.71
CA LEU A 215 7.50 -18.49 -33.32
C LEU A 215 6.13 -18.54 -32.66
N PHE A 216 5.27 -17.55 -32.89
CA PHE A 216 3.92 -17.55 -32.34
C PHE A 216 3.07 -18.73 -32.85
N GLN A 217 3.09 -19.03 -34.16
CA GLN A 217 2.38 -20.19 -34.73
C GLN A 217 2.92 -21.52 -34.18
N SER A 218 4.23 -21.63 -34.02
CA SER A 218 4.88 -22.80 -33.42
C SER A 218 4.43 -23.00 -31.98
N LEU A 219 4.42 -21.93 -31.17
CA LEU A 219 3.92 -21.94 -29.79
C LEU A 219 2.44 -22.34 -29.70
N VAL A 220 1.57 -21.77 -30.53
CA VAL A 220 0.13 -22.14 -30.57
C VAL A 220 -0.03 -23.64 -30.83
N THR A 221 0.76 -24.19 -31.77
CA THR A 221 0.69 -25.60 -32.16
C THR A 221 1.23 -26.54 -31.08
N THR A 222 2.40 -26.25 -30.50
CA THR A 222 3.05 -27.15 -29.55
C THR A 222 2.52 -27.04 -28.13
N CYS A 223 2.00 -25.87 -27.75
CA CYS A 223 1.49 -25.59 -26.41
C CYS A 223 -0.04 -25.66 -26.30
N ASN A 224 -0.78 -25.68 -27.42
CA ASN A 224 -2.24 -25.80 -27.47
C ASN A 224 -2.96 -24.80 -26.53
N GLY A 225 -2.51 -23.55 -26.52
CA GLY A 225 -3.04 -22.48 -25.67
C GLY A 225 -2.63 -22.53 -24.19
N LYS A 226 -1.85 -23.54 -23.77
CA LYS A 226 -1.26 -23.65 -22.42
C LYS A 226 0.26 -23.47 -22.49
N TYR A 227 0.70 -22.22 -22.44
CA TYR A 227 2.10 -21.80 -22.49
C TYR A 227 2.80 -21.90 -21.12
N TRP A 228 2.04 -21.91 -20.03
CA TRP A 228 2.56 -22.04 -18.68
C TRP A 228 2.45 -23.47 -18.15
N ASN A 229 3.49 -23.93 -17.45
CA ASN A 229 3.54 -25.25 -16.79
C ASN A 229 3.09 -26.40 -17.70
N SER A 230 3.58 -26.39 -18.94
CA SER A 230 3.34 -27.45 -19.92
C SER A 230 4.37 -28.56 -19.74
N SER A 231 3.92 -29.82 -19.79
CA SER A 231 4.79 -31.00 -19.77
C SER A 231 5.25 -31.44 -21.17
N SER A 232 4.83 -30.73 -22.22
CA SER A 232 5.21 -31.05 -23.60
C SER A 232 6.65 -30.58 -23.88
N PRO A 233 7.58 -31.49 -24.23
CA PRO A 233 8.97 -31.10 -24.52
C PRO A 233 9.09 -30.11 -25.68
N SER A 234 8.23 -30.24 -26.71
CA SER A 234 8.21 -29.31 -27.84
C SER A 234 7.65 -27.93 -27.45
N CYS A 235 6.70 -27.86 -26.52
CA CYS A 235 6.25 -26.59 -25.97
C CYS A 235 7.36 -25.94 -25.13
N GLN A 236 8.02 -26.71 -24.25
CA GLN A 236 9.11 -26.20 -23.41
C GLN A 236 10.25 -25.61 -24.25
N GLY A 237 10.70 -26.32 -25.29
CA GLY A 237 11.74 -25.80 -26.19
C GLY A 237 11.32 -24.52 -26.93
N ASN A 238 10.07 -24.42 -27.39
CA ASN A 238 9.57 -23.20 -28.01
C ASN A 238 9.43 -22.04 -27.00
N MET A 239 9.08 -22.34 -25.74
CA MET A 239 9.00 -21.35 -24.66
C MET A 239 10.39 -20.82 -24.30
N GLU A 240 11.44 -21.65 -24.36
CA GLU A 240 12.82 -21.17 -24.20
C GLU A 240 13.18 -20.15 -25.29
N GLN A 241 12.84 -20.43 -26.55
CA GLN A 241 13.03 -19.47 -27.65
C GLN A 241 12.22 -18.19 -27.45
N PHE A 242 10.98 -18.31 -26.98
CA PHE A 242 10.12 -17.17 -26.64
C PHE A 242 10.79 -16.20 -25.67
N TYR A 243 11.37 -16.71 -24.58
CA TYR A 243 12.03 -15.85 -23.59
C TYR A 243 13.25 -15.14 -24.18
N MET A 244 14.05 -15.83 -24.99
CA MET A 244 15.20 -15.22 -25.67
C MET A 244 14.80 -14.10 -26.64
N ASP A 245 13.80 -14.35 -27.50
CA ASP A 245 13.31 -13.36 -28.46
C ASP A 245 12.69 -12.15 -27.77
N GLN A 246 11.88 -12.38 -26.74
CA GLN A 246 11.26 -11.32 -25.95
C GLN A 246 12.32 -10.44 -25.29
N GLU A 247 13.34 -11.03 -24.66
CA GLU A 247 14.42 -10.27 -24.03
C GLU A 247 15.18 -9.42 -25.05
N GLN A 248 15.53 -10.00 -26.20
CA GLN A 248 16.19 -9.26 -27.28
C GLN A 248 15.33 -8.10 -27.79
N ALA A 249 14.02 -8.30 -27.94
CA ALA A 249 13.10 -7.25 -28.35
C ALA A 249 12.99 -6.12 -27.31
N LEU A 250 12.96 -6.46 -26.02
CA LEU A 250 12.94 -5.47 -24.92
C LEU A 250 14.25 -4.66 -24.87
N GLN A 251 15.40 -5.31 -25.04
CA GLN A 251 16.69 -4.63 -25.09
C GLN A 251 16.74 -3.59 -26.21
N LYS A 252 16.22 -3.93 -27.41
CA LYS A 252 16.09 -2.99 -28.53
C LYS A 252 15.14 -1.85 -28.22
N LEU A 253 14.00 -2.13 -27.58
CA LEU A 253 12.98 -1.12 -27.27
C LEU A 253 13.51 -0.02 -26.33
N PHE A 254 14.39 -0.38 -25.41
CA PHE A 254 14.96 0.54 -24.43
C PHE A 254 16.37 1.03 -24.76
N ASP A 255 16.93 0.66 -25.92
CA ASP A 255 18.24 1.17 -26.34
C ASP A 255 18.09 2.63 -26.83
N PRO A 256 18.67 3.61 -26.11
CA PRO A 256 18.56 5.02 -26.49
C PRO A 256 19.30 5.34 -27.79
N LYS A 257 20.22 4.48 -28.26
CA LYS A 257 21.03 4.68 -29.47
C LYS A 257 20.36 4.18 -30.74
N LEU A 258 19.46 3.20 -30.65
CA LEU A 258 18.77 2.63 -31.80
C LEU A 258 17.68 3.56 -32.36
N GLY A 259 17.38 4.67 -31.68
CA GLY A 259 16.18 5.45 -31.96
C GLY A 259 14.94 4.59 -31.69
N ARG A 260 13.76 5.19 -31.65
CA ARG A 260 12.52 4.40 -31.56
C ARG A 260 12.29 3.68 -32.91
N GLU A 261 13.03 2.62 -33.20
CA GLU A 261 12.57 1.63 -34.19
C GLU A 261 11.23 1.12 -33.69
N LYS A 262 10.16 1.54 -34.37
CA LYS A 262 8.80 1.31 -33.93
C LYS A 262 8.51 -0.18 -34.06
N LEU A 263 8.42 -0.87 -32.94
CA LEU A 263 7.68 -2.13 -32.90
C LEU A 263 6.26 -1.84 -33.40
N HIS A 264 5.83 -2.55 -34.44
CA HIS A 264 4.48 -2.43 -34.97
C HIS A 264 3.58 -3.44 -34.26
N ALA A 265 2.53 -2.96 -33.60
CA ALA A 265 1.54 -3.84 -33.00
C ALA A 265 0.90 -4.73 -34.08
N LYS A 266 0.79 -6.04 -33.79
CA LYS A 266 0.23 -7.04 -34.69
C LYS A 266 -1.25 -7.26 -34.38
N GLN A 267 -2.09 -7.35 -35.41
CA GLN A 267 -3.48 -7.79 -35.28
C GLN A 267 -3.53 -9.33 -35.26
N VAL A 268 -4.49 -9.87 -34.51
CA VAL A 268 -4.77 -11.32 -34.42
C VAL A 268 -5.95 -11.64 -35.32
#